data_AF-A0A975AAK5-F1
#
_entry.id   AF-A0A975AAK5-F1
#
_cell.length_a   1.000
_cell.length_b   1.000
_cell.length_c   1.000
_cell.angle_alpha   90.00
_cell.angle_beta   90.00
_cell.angle_gamma   90.00
#
_symmetry.space_group_name_H-M   'P 1'
#
loop_
_entity.id
_entity.type
_entity.pdbx_description
1 polymer ?
#
loop_
_entity_poly.entity_id
_entity_poly.type
_entity_poly.pdbx_seq_one_letter_code
_entity_poly.pdbx_strand_id
1 'polypeptide(L)'
;MARWLGGIADRHAFEEMDLASFRPFSKWVVEIRHADRIPEPLQRAVRTAASGKPGPVVVSLPLDVLQTPVSDDVNPLTTRCRSTTESWPGSSPSTTR
;
A
#
# COMPACT_ATOMS: atom_id res chain seq x y z
N MET A 1 -14.91 -2.59 -31.16
CA MET A 1 -13.98 -1.51 -30.75
C MET A 1 -14.41 -1.05 -29.37
N ALA A 2 -13.90 -1.72 -28.34
CA ALA A 2 -14.40 -1.63 -26.97
C ALA A 2 -13.98 -0.30 -26.33
N ARG A 3 -14.98 0.49 -25.94
CA ARG A 3 -14.82 1.78 -25.27
C ARG A 3 -14.56 1.55 -23.78
N TRP A 4 -13.28 1.38 -23.45
CA TRP A 4 -12.72 1.42 -22.09
C TRP A 4 -12.79 2.86 -21.54
N LEU A 5 -13.99 3.33 -21.22
CA LEU A 5 -14.21 4.55 -20.45
C LEU A 5 -15.23 4.28 -19.35
N GLY A 6 -14.97 3.25 -18.55
CA GLY A 6 -15.47 3.17 -17.18
C GLY A 6 -14.47 3.90 -16.31
N GLY A 7 -14.51 5.24 -16.32
CA GLY A 7 -13.72 6.05 -15.41
C GLY A 7 -14.03 5.61 -13.98
N ILE A 8 -13.01 5.59 -13.13
CA ILE A 8 -13.12 5.33 -11.69
C ILE A 8 -14.04 6.41 -11.12
N ALA A 9 -15.34 6.13 -11.15
CA ALA A 9 -16.41 7.00 -10.68
C ALA A 9 -16.61 6.79 -9.17
N ASP A 10 -15.50 6.70 -8.46
CA ASP A 10 -15.42 6.51 -7.02
C ASP A 10 -14.53 7.63 -6.45
N ARG A 11 -14.88 8.88 -6.77
CA ARG A 11 -14.14 10.07 -6.33
C ARG A 11 -14.54 10.53 -4.92
N HIS A 12 -15.40 9.77 -4.22
CA HIS A 12 -15.94 10.14 -2.91
C HIS A 12 -15.95 9.02 -1.86
N ALA A 13 -15.79 7.73 -2.21
CA ALA A 13 -15.90 6.67 -1.18
C ALA A 13 -14.69 6.60 -0.23
N PHE A 14 -13.53 7.11 -0.66
CA PHE A 14 -12.34 7.19 0.20
C PHE A 14 -12.29 8.47 1.05
N GLU A 15 -12.96 9.56 0.65
CA GLU A 15 -13.06 10.78 1.46
C GLU A 15 -13.98 10.61 2.67
N GLU A 16 -14.88 9.62 2.63
CA GLU A 16 -15.80 9.28 3.74
C GLU A 16 -15.17 8.30 4.76
N MET A 17 -14.01 7.71 4.45
CA MET A 17 -13.31 6.81 5.38
C MET A 17 -12.39 7.59 6.32
N ASP A 18 -12.82 7.77 7.57
CA ASP A 18 -11.97 8.31 8.63
C ASP A 18 -10.77 7.38 8.92
N LEU A 19 -9.57 7.78 8.48
CA LEU A 19 -8.33 7.05 8.73
C LEU A 19 -8.03 6.90 10.23
N ALA A 20 -8.57 7.77 11.09
CA ALA A 20 -8.39 7.64 12.52
C ALA A 20 -9.07 6.38 13.08
N SER A 21 -10.15 5.92 12.47
CA SER A 21 -10.85 4.69 12.83
C SER A 21 -10.02 3.41 12.61
N PHE A 22 -8.98 3.45 11.79
CA PHE A 22 -8.05 2.32 11.59
C PHE A 22 -6.91 2.25 12.61
N ARG A 23 -6.70 3.31 13.40
CA ARG A 23 -5.63 3.36 14.42
C ARG A 23 -5.68 2.23 15.46
N PRO A 24 -6.84 1.80 16.00
CA PRO A 24 -6.87 0.70 16.97
C PRO A 24 -6.52 -0.66 16.36
N PHE A 25 -6.66 -0.82 15.05
CA PHE A 25 -6.46 -2.11 14.35
C PHE A 25 -5.14 -2.19 13.60
N SER A 26 -4.35 -1.11 13.52
CA SER A 26 -3.14 -1.05 12.73
C SER A 26 -1.95 -0.55 13.55
N LYS A 27 -0.76 -1.01 13.20
CA LYS A 27 0.47 -0.49 13.82
C LYS A 27 0.78 0.93 13.40
N TRP A 28 0.35 1.30 12.20
CA TRP A 28 0.62 2.61 11.62
C TRP A 28 -0.42 2.96 10.57
N VAL A 29 -0.84 4.22 10.60
CA VAL A 29 -1.74 4.83 9.61
C VAL A 29 -1.06 6.11 9.12
N VAL A 30 -1.00 6.28 7.81
CA VAL A 30 -0.44 7.50 7.18
C VAL A 30 -1.24 7.86 5.94
N GLU A 31 -1.39 9.15 5.67
CA GLU A 31 -1.90 9.71 4.43
C GLU A 31 -0.77 10.46 3.74
N ILE A 32 -0.52 10.15 2.47
CA ILE A 32 0.56 10.77 1.69
C ILE A 32 -0.08 11.81 0.77
N ARG A 33 0.26 13.09 0.99
CA ARG A 33 -0.31 14.24 0.25
C ARG A 33 0.58 14.78 -0.89
N HIS A 34 1.76 14.21 -1.05
CA HIS A 34 2.75 14.66 -2.04
C HIS A 34 3.32 13.45 -2.78
N ALA A 35 3.21 13.46 -4.11
CA ALA A 35 3.59 12.34 -4.95
C ALA A 35 5.11 12.07 -4.91
N ASP A 36 5.92 13.13 -4.88
CA ASP A 36 7.39 13.06 -4.75
C ASP A 36 7.84 12.33 -3.47
N ARG A 37 6.97 12.29 -2.47
CA ARG A 37 7.22 11.71 -1.14
C ARG A 37 6.59 10.36 -0.95
N ILE A 38 6.10 9.68 -1.98
CA ILE A 38 5.56 8.33 -1.84
C ILE A 38 6.63 7.31 -1.39
N PRO A 39 7.87 7.31 -1.93
CA PRO A 39 8.83 6.23 -1.64
C PRO A 39 9.21 6.10 -0.17
N GLU A 40 9.48 7.20 0.53
CA GLU A 40 9.95 7.18 1.92
C GLU A 40 8.91 6.63 2.93
N PRO A 41 7.66 7.15 3.02
CA PRO A 41 6.61 6.62 3.86
C PRO A 41 6.17 5.22 3.44
N LEU A 42 6.21 4.87 2.15
CA LEU A 42 5.89 3.50 1.71
C LEU A 42 6.91 2.49 2.25
N GLN A 43 8.20 2.80 2.20
CA GLN A 43 9.22 1.94 2.80
C GLN A 43 9.06 1.82 4.31
N ARG A 44 8.75 2.94 4.97
CA ARG A 44 8.42 2.91 6.40
C ARG A 44 7.23 2.00 6.66
N ALA A 45 6.19 2.04 5.83
CA ALA A 45 5.01 1.18 5.96
C ALA A 45 5.39 -0.29 5.93
N VAL A 46 6.18 -0.68 4.93
CA VAL A 46 6.67 -2.05 4.75
C VAL A 46 7.53 -2.48 5.94
N ARG A 47 8.47 -1.63 6.38
CA ARG A 47 9.31 -1.92 7.55
C ARG A 47 8.49 -2.05 8.82
N THR A 48 7.54 -1.16 9.06
CA THR A 48 6.68 -1.18 10.25
C THR A 48 5.75 -2.40 10.27
N ALA A 49 5.23 -2.80 9.10
CA ALA A 49 4.42 -4.00 8.97
C ALA A 49 5.22 -5.26 9.36
N ALA A 50 6.46 -5.37 8.87
CA ALA A 50 7.33 -6.52 9.09
C ALA A 50 8.13 -6.49 10.41
N SER A 51 8.29 -5.34 11.04
CA SER A 51 9.10 -5.22 12.27
C SER A 51 8.39 -5.78 13.50
N GLY A 52 9.15 -6.48 14.35
CA GLY A 52 8.65 -7.06 15.60
C GLY A 52 7.62 -8.16 15.34
N LYS A 53 6.48 -8.11 16.06
CA LYS A 53 5.31 -8.93 15.75
C LYS A 53 4.65 -8.41 14.48
N PRO A 54 4.58 -9.16 13.35
CA PRO A 54 3.96 -8.67 12.11
C PRO A 54 2.53 -8.19 12.33
N GLY A 55 2.11 -7.17 11.59
CA GLY A 55 0.76 -6.62 11.74
C GLY A 55 0.43 -5.55 10.70
N PRO A 56 -0.86 -5.19 10.60
CA PRO A 56 -1.36 -4.37 9.51
C PRO A 56 -0.91 -2.91 9.60
N VAL A 57 -0.72 -2.30 8.43
CA VAL A 57 -0.38 -0.90 8.23
C VAL A 57 -1.30 -0.35 7.14
N VAL A 58 -1.82 0.85 7.35
CA VAL A 58 -2.72 1.53 6.42
C VAL A 58 -2.00 2.73 5.81
N VAL A 59 -1.95 2.78 4.48
CA VAL A 59 -1.41 3.90 3.71
C VAL A 59 -2.52 4.42 2.82
N SER A 60 -2.92 5.67 3.03
CA SER A 60 -3.85 6.37 2.17
C SER A 60 -3.10 7.12 1.07
N LEU A 61 -3.51 6.87 -0.17
CA LEU A 61 -3.01 7.53 -1.37
C LEU A 61 -4.20 8.20 -2.07
N PRO A 62 -4.41 9.51 -1.84
CA PRO A 62 -5.43 10.28 -2.53
C PRO A 62 -5.24 10.23 -4.05
N LEU A 63 -6.35 10.31 -4.80
CA LEU A 63 -6.32 10.17 -6.26
C LEU A 63 -5.54 11.31 -6.94
N ASP A 64 -5.63 12.53 -6.42
CA ASP A 64 -4.85 13.69 -6.88
C ASP A 64 -3.34 13.44 -6.75
N VAL A 65 -2.92 12.79 -5.68
CA VAL A 65 -1.52 12.39 -5.46
C VAL A 65 -1.10 11.30 -6.44
N LEU A 66 -1.97 10.32 -6.71
CA LEU A 66 -1.70 9.26 -7.68
C LEU A 66 -1.67 9.75 -9.14
N GLN A 67 -2.40 10.82 -9.45
CA GLN A 67 -2.47 11.41 -10.79
C GLN A 67 -1.41 12.48 -11.03
N THR A 68 -0.67 12.88 -9.99
CA THR A 68 0.38 13.88 -10.11
C THR A 68 1.59 13.27 -10.86
N PRO A 69 2.02 13.86 -11.99
CA PRO A 69 3.21 13.40 -12.69
C PRO A 69 4.46 13.71 -11.85
N VAL A 70 5.38 12.76 -11.81
CA VAL A 70 6.62 12.82 -11.01
C VAL A 70 7.81 12.48 -11.90
N SER A 71 8.99 13.05 -11.63
CA SER A 71 10.21 12.73 -12.40
C SER A 71 10.59 11.26 -12.22
N ASP A 72 11.18 10.64 -13.25
CA ASP A 72 11.67 9.26 -13.19
C ASP A 72 12.87 9.08 -12.23
N ASP A 73 13.47 10.18 -11.75
CA ASP A 73 14.56 10.17 -10.76
C ASP A 73 14.13 9.74 -9.36
N VAL A 74 12.82 9.51 -9.16
CA VAL A 74 12.28 8.96 -7.92
C VAL A 74 12.72 7.51 -7.77
N ASN A 75 13.82 7.30 -7.08
CA ASN A 75 14.38 5.97 -6.81
C ASN A 75 13.45 5.17 -5.88
N PRO A 76 12.82 4.07 -6.34
CA PRO A 76 12.08 3.20 -5.45
C PRO A 76 13.09 2.41 -4.62
N LEU A 77 13.42 2.88 -3.41
CA LEU A 77 14.36 2.15 -2.56
C LEU A 77 13.76 0.76 -2.26
N THR A 78 14.44 -0.27 -2.73
CA THR A 78 14.00 -1.65 -2.69
C THR A 78 14.14 -2.16 -1.26
N THR A 79 13.10 -2.01 -0.44
CA THR A 79 13.05 -2.67 0.86
C THR A 79 12.76 -4.15 0.63
N ARG A 80 13.78 -5.00 0.79
CA ARG A 80 13.61 -6.45 0.80
C ARG A 80 12.80 -6.84 2.03
N CYS A 81 11.48 -6.91 1.87
CA CYS A 81 10.59 -7.42 2.90
C CYS A 81 10.79 -8.93 2.97
N ARG A 82 11.50 -9.42 3.98
CA ARG A 82 11.62 -10.86 4.22
C ARG A 82 10.27 -11.31 4.78
N SER A 83 9.39 -11.82 3.91
CA SER A 83 8.18 -12.49 4.37
C SER A 83 8.61 -13.69 5.20
N THR A 84 8.29 -13.69 6.49
CA THR A 84 8.11 -14.95 7.20
C THR A 84 6.89 -15.58 6.56
N THR A 85 7.10 -16.45 5.58
CA THR A 85 6.03 -17.27 5.02
C THR A 85 5.57 -18.21 6.13
N GLU A 86 4.74 -17.73 7.06
CA GLU A 86 3.74 -18.63 7.63
C GLU A 86 2.82 -18.95 6.47
N SER A 87 3.13 -20.08 5.82
CA SER A 87 2.32 -20.68 4.79
C SER A 87 0.89 -20.73 5.32
N TRP A 88 -0.02 -20.04 4.63
CA TRP A 88 -1.45 -20.19 4.83
C TRP A 88 -1.77 -21.69 4.85
N PRO A 89 -2.58 -22.21 5.79
CA PRO A 89 -2.95 -23.63 5.77
C PRO A 89 -3.60 -23.95 4.42
N GLY A 90 -2.88 -24.69 3.57
CA GLY A 90 -3.24 -24.99 2.17
C GLY A 90 -2.22 -24.57 1.10
N SER A 91 -1.21 -23.76 1.43
CA SER A 91 -0.17 -23.30 0.50
C SER A 91 1.09 -24.17 0.51
N SER A 92 0.91 -25.50 0.42
CA SER A 92 2.03 -26.37 0.04
C SER A 92 2.24 -26.22 -1.47
N PRO A 93 3.45 -25.90 -1.96
CA PRO A 93 3.73 -26.04 -3.38
C PRO A 93 3.59 -27.53 -3.72
N SER A 94 2.57 -27.88 -4.51
CA SER A 94 2.44 -29.22 -5.08
C SER A 94 3.67 -29.46 -5.94
N THR A 95 4.68 -30.10 -5.35
CA THR A 95 5.86 -30.59 -6.05
C THR A 95 5.38 -31.78 -6.86
N THR A 96 4.92 -31.52 -8.08
CA THR A 96 4.73 -32.58 -9.08
C THR A 96 6.12 -33.03 -9.50
N ARG A 97 6.44 -34.27 -9.14
CA ARG A 97 7.60 -35.02 -9.59
C ARG A 97 7.33 -35.60 -10.97
#